data_AF-A0A8T4IBU6-F1
#
_entry.id   AF-A0A8T4IBU6-F1
#
_cell.length_a   1.000
_cell.length_b   1.000
_cell.length_c   1.000
_cell.angle_alpha   90.00
_cell.angle_beta   90.00
_cell.angle_gamma   90.00
#
_symmetry.space_group_name_H-M   'P 1'
#
loop_
_entity.id
_entity.type
_entity.pdbx_description
1 polymer ?
#
loop_
_entity_poly.entity_id
_entity_poly.type
_entity_poly.pdbx_seq_one_letter_code
_entity_poly.pdbx_strand_id
1 'polypeptide(L)' 'LSGGDTPQAAVDDARCLLPPIGCGQPLTANDLTDQETAREWHLSGLCPPCFSRAAGEGSDA' A
#
# COMPACT_ATOMS: atom_id res chain seq x y z
N LEU A 1 6.07 -17.19 15.16
CA LEU A 1 5.74 -16.93 13.74
C LEU A 1 6.49 -15.69 13.35
N SER A 2 7.56 -15.79 12.56
CA SER A 2 8.26 -14.63 12.02
C SER A 2 7.42 -14.05 10.87
N GLY A 3 6.21 -13.62 11.22
CA GLY A 3 5.17 -13.17 10.30
C GLY A 3 5.38 -11.70 10.00
N GLY A 4 6.15 -11.41 8.96
CA GLY A 4 6.15 -10.09 8.37
C GLY A 4 4.77 -9.75 7.83
N ASP A 5 4.50 -8.45 7.70
CA ASP A 5 3.25 -8.00 7.10
C ASP A 5 3.17 -8.39 5.63
N THR A 6 1.96 -8.72 5.15
CA THR A 6 1.75 -9.16 3.76
C THR A 6 0.73 -8.26 3.06
N PRO A 7 0.79 -8.11 1.73
CA PRO A 7 -0.21 -7.36 0.98
C PRO A 7 -1.64 -7.80 1.29
N GLN A 8 -1.87 -9.11 1.38
CA GLN A 8 -3.19 -9.67 1.69
C GLN A 8 -3.65 -9.27 3.08
N ALA A 9 -2.77 -9.33 4.10
CA ALA A 9 -3.11 -8.90 5.45
C ALA A 9 -3.44 -7.40 5.52
N ALA A 10 -2.69 -6.56 4.79
CA ALA A 10 -2.98 -5.12 4.70
C ALA A 10 -4.35 -4.84 4.04
N VAL A 11 -4.70 -5.59 2.98
CA VAL A 11 -6.01 -5.48 2.32
C VAL A 11 -7.13 -5.94 3.23
N ASP A 12 -6.98 -7.10 3.88
CA ASP A 12 -7.99 -7.68 4.77
C ASP A 12 -8.25 -6.76 5.99
N ASP A 13 -7.21 -6.09 6.49
CA ASP A 13 -7.26 -5.13 7.60
C ASP A 13 -7.67 -3.70 7.16
N ALA A 14 -7.94 -3.48 5.87
CA ALA A 14 -8.23 -2.16 5.29
C ALA A 14 -7.18 -1.08 5.67
N ARG A 15 -5.90 -1.41 5.54
CA ARG A 15 -4.78 -0.53 5.87
C ARG A 15 -3.64 -0.64 4.86
N CYS A 16 -2.67 0.25 5.00
CA CYS A 16 -1.40 0.16 4.28
C CYS A 16 -0.55 -0.91 4.95
N LEU A 17 0.35 -1.52 4.17
CA LEU A 17 1.45 -2.34 4.70
C LEU A 17 2.16 -1.61 5.85
N LEU A 18 2.62 -2.37 6.84
CA LEU A 18 3.38 -1.87 7.97
C LEU A 18 4.78 -1.40 7.52
N PRO A 19 5.43 -0.54 8.32
CA PRO A 19 6.84 -0.21 8.13
C PRO A 19 7.72 -1.47 8.04
N PRO A 20 8.82 -1.44 7.26
CA PRO A 20 9.42 -0.27 6.62
C PRO A 20 8.91 0.05 5.22
N ILE A 21 8.12 -0.83 4.60
CA ILE A 21 7.69 -0.67 3.20
C ILE A 21 6.49 0.29 3.11
N GLY A 22 5.49 0.11 3.98
CA GLY A 22 4.32 0.98 4.06
C GLY A 22 4.28 1.81 5.35
N CYS A 23 3.18 2.52 5.55
CA CYS A 23 2.99 3.40 6.71
C CYS A 23 2.09 2.83 7.82
N GLY A 24 1.44 1.69 7.58
CA GLY A 24 0.51 1.05 8.52
C GLY A 24 -0.77 1.83 8.81
N GLN A 25 -1.01 2.95 8.13
CA GLN A 25 -2.22 3.76 8.34
C GLN A 25 -3.45 3.07 7.75
N PRO A 26 -4.62 3.21 8.39
CA PRO A 26 -5.88 2.73 7.82
C PRO A 26 -6.15 3.41 6.47
N LEU A 27 -6.72 2.68 5.52
CA LEU A 27 -7.25 3.25 4.28
C LEU A 27 -8.76 3.40 4.39
N THR A 28 -9.24 4.49 3.85
CA THR A 28 -10.65 4.78 3.66
C THR A 28 -10.97 4.80 2.17
N ALA A 29 -12.27 4.80 1.83
CA ALA A 29 -12.70 4.97 0.44
C ALA A 29 -12.21 6.30 -0.18
N ASN A 30 -11.88 7.31 0.63
CA ASN A 30 -11.34 8.58 0.14
C ASN A 30 -9.85 8.49 -0.24
N ASP A 31 -9.13 7.47 0.24
CA ASP A 31 -7.73 7.23 -0.12
C ASP A 31 -7.61 6.43 -1.43
N LEU A 32 -8.68 5.75 -1.83
CA LEU A 32 -8.77 4.94 -3.04
C LEU A 32 -9.74 5.60 -4.03
N THR A 33 -9.35 6.78 -4.53
CA THR A 33 -10.23 7.70 -5.28
C THR A 33 -10.70 7.17 -6.62
N ASP A 34 -9.99 6.20 -7.20
CA ASP A 34 -10.31 5.60 -8.49
C ASP A 34 -10.03 4.09 -8.52
N GLN A 35 -10.52 3.44 -9.58
CA GLN A 35 -10.42 1.99 -9.75
C GLN A 35 -8.98 1.51 -9.93
N GLU A 36 -8.11 2.35 -10.50
CA GLU A 36 -6.70 2.02 -10.71
C GLU A 36 -5.99 1.95 -9.35
N THR A 37 -6.13 3.00 -8.56
CA THR A 37 -5.59 3.12 -7.19
C THR A 37 -6.12 2.01 -6.29
N ALA A 38 -7.42 1.71 -6.35
CA ALA A 38 -8.02 0.61 -5.59
C ALA A 38 -7.42 -0.75 -6.00
N ARG A 39 -7.21 -0.97 -7.30
CA ARG A 39 -6.57 -2.18 -7.83
C ARG A 39 -5.12 -2.29 -7.41
N GLU A 40 -4.35 -1.20 -7.48
CA GLU A 40 -2.95 -1.16 -7.07
C GLU A 40 -2.78 -1.47 -5.58
N TRP A 41 -3.62 -0.88 -4.73
CA TRP A 41 -3.66 -1.21 -3.32
C TRP A 41 -4.01 -2.68 -3.09
N HIS A 42 -5.01 -3.21 -3.83
CA HIS A 42 -5.39 -4.62 -3.69
C HIS A 42 -4.26 -5.60 -4.08
N LEU A 43 -3.38 -5.21 -5.00
CA LEU A 43 -2.25 -6.04 -5.44
C LEU A 43 -1.01 -5.89 -4.53
N SER A 44 -0.72 -4.66 -4.09
CA SER A 44 0.53 -4.34 -3.40
C SER A 44 0.40 -4.21 -1.89
N GLY A 45 -0.81 -3.97 -1.37
CA GLY A 45 -1.08 -3.60 0.02
C GLY A 45 -0.59 -2.18 0.36
N LEU A 46 -0.15 -1.37 -0.61
CA LEU A 46 0.36 -0.03 -0.36
C LEU A 46 -0.71 1.03 -0.64
N CYS A 47 -0.80 2.01 0.25
CA CYS A 47 -1.57 3.23 -0.03
C CYS A 47 -0.90 4.02 -1.16
N PRO A 48 -1.63 4.92 -1.85
CA PRO A 48 -1.13 5.57 -3.06
C PRO A 48 0.21 6.31 -2.84
N PRO A 49 0.40 7.09 -1.74
CA PRO A 49 1.68 7.73 -1.49
C PRO A 49 2.85 6.74 -1.28
N CYS A 50 2.60 5.61 -0.62
CA CYS A 50 3.61 4.57 -0.41
C CYS A 50 3.91 3.81 -1.71
N PHE A 51 2.87 3.54 -2.51
CA PHE A 51 3.02 2.91 -3.81
C PHE A 51 3.84 3.79 -4.76
N SER A 52 3.52 5.09 -4.87
CA SER A 52 4.30 6.03 -5.68
C SER A 52 5.75 6.15 -5.23
N ARG A 53 6.02 6.08 -3.92
CA ARG A 53 7.40 6.08 -3.39
C ARG A 53 8.16 4.81 -3.77
N ALA A 54 7.52 3.65 -3.66
CA ALA A 54 8.12 2.38 -4.02
C ALA A 54 8.31 2.23 -5.54
N ALA A 55 7.38 2.75 -6.34
CA ALA A 55 7.47 2.79 -7.80
C ALA A 55 8.44 3.88 -8.31
N GLY A 56 8.70 4.90 -7.49
CA GLY A 56 9.57 6.04 -7.78
C GLY A 56 11.07 5.77 -7.62
N GLU A 57 11.48 4.59 -7.15
CA GLU A 57 12.87 4.11 -7.29
C GLU A 57 13.13 3.65 -8.74
N GLY A 58 12.90 4.56 -9.68
CA GLY A 58 13.04 4.39 -11.12
C GLY A 58 13.17 5.72 -11.87
N SER A 59 13.59 6.80 -11.19
CA SER A 59 13.90 8.07 -11.84
C SER A 59 15.07 8.74 -11.13
N ASP A 60 16.27 8.22 -11.40
CA ASP A 60 17.48 9.05 -11.40
C ASP A 60 17.23 10.24 -12.34
N ALA A 61 17.16 11.44 -11.76
CA ALA A 61 17.28 12.72 -12.43
C ALA A 61 18.31 13.57 -11.70
#